data_AF-A0A3A0BRC6-F1
#
_entry.id   AF-A0A3A0BRC6-F1
#
_cell.length_a   1.000
_cell.length_b   1.000
_cell.length_c   1.000
_cell.angle_alpha   90.00
_cell.angle_beta   90.00
_cell.angle_gamma   90.00
#
_symmetry.space_group_name_H-M   'P 1'
#
loop_
_entity.id
_entity.type
_entity.pdbx_description
1 polymer ?
#
loop_
_entity_poly.entity_id
_entity_poly.type
_entity_poly.pdbx_seq_one_letter_code
_entity_poly.pdbx_strand_id
1 'polypeptide(L)'
;MPTILVTNDDGVYSPGLLALKQGLAALGTVIVLAPERNWSATSHAKTMHKPLRLQTVMLADGSEAYCSSGSPTDCVALAAAGVLGAVPDLVVSGINAGYNLGIDVTYSGTVACAMEATIKGMPGIAVSTVGPGQTAADLQAIHRRAAEIAAQLGEQVLLRGLPPQTLLNVNVPGVEPAALRGLHITRIGSRQ
;
A
#
# COMPACT_ATOMS: atom_id res chain seq x y z
N MET A 1 10.95 12.21 -13.26
CA MET A 1 10.99 11.15 -12.22
C MET A 1 9.57 10.61 -12.08
N PRO A 2 9.39 9.29 -11.84
CA PRO A 2 8.05 8.73 -11.70
C PRO A 2 7.37 9.24 -10.42
N THR A 3 6.05 9.37 -10.47
CA THR A 3 5.19 9.71 -9.33
C THR A 3 4.62 8.43 -8.74
N ILE A 4 4.84 8.20 -7.45
CA ILE A 4 4.42 6.99 -6.75
C ILE A 4 3.39 7.38 -5.70
N LEU A 5 2.21 6.78 -5.79
CA LEU A 5 1.17 6.93 -4.76
C LEU A 5 1.37 5.88 -3.68
N VAL A 6 1.45 6.32 -2.43
CA VAL A 6 1.45 5.46 -1.25
C VAL A 6 0.13 5.64 -0.49
N THR A 7 -0.56 4.53 -0.23
CA THR A 7 -1.86 4.50 0.47
C THR A 7 -1.96 3.26 1.37
N ASN A 8 -3.03 3.14 2.15
CA ASN A 8 -3.33 1.96 2.97
C ASN A 8 -4.80 1.96 3.43
N ASP A 9 -5.19 0.92 4.17
CA ASP A 9 -6.43 0.83 4.92
C ASP A 9 -6.27 1.04 6.44
N ASP A 10 -5.05 1.08 6.98
CA ASP A 10 -4.81 1.35 8.42
C ASP A 10 -4.94 2.83 8.81
N GLY A 11 -4.88 3.74 7.82
CA GLY A 11 -4.97 5.19 8.01
C GLY A 11 -3.64 5.93 7.84
N VAL A 12 -3.74 7.25 7.63
CA VAL A 12 -2.62 8.13 7.27
C VAL A 12 -1.48 8.20 8.29
N TYR A 13 -1.77 7.92 9.57
CA TYR A 13 -0.77 7.95 10.63
C TYR A 13 -0.17 6.56 10.96
N SER A 14 -0.47 5.53 10.16
CA SER A 14 0.05 4.20 10.45
C SER A 14 1.58 4.14 10.29
N PRO A 15 2.30 3.40 11.16
CA PRO A 15 3.74 3.23 11.04
C PRO A 15 4.14 2.47 9.76
N GLY A 16 3.29 1.55 9.29
CA GLY A 16 3.53 0.78 8.06
C GLY A 16 3.50 1.66 6.81
N LEU A 17 2.57 2.62 6.73
CA LEU A 17 2.49 3.60 5.65
C LEU A 17 3.73 4.50 5.61
N LEU A 18 4.17 4.98 6.77
CA LEU A 18 5.37 5.81 6.86
C LEU A 18 6.63 5.06 6.40
N ALA A 19 6.81 3.83 6.88
CA ALA A 19 7.92 2.99 6.46
C ALA A 19 7.90 2.73 4.94
N LEU A 20 6.73 2.47 4.38
CA LEU A 20 6.56 2.26 2.94
C LEU A 20 6.94 3.50 2.13
N LYS A 21 6.45 4.68 2.54
CA LYS A 21 6.82 5.96 1.92
C LYS A 21 8.33 6.19 1.98
N GLN A 22 8.97 5.92 3.12
CA GLN A 22 10.41 6.06 3.27
C GLN A 22 11.20 5.10 2.37
N GLY A 23 10.78 3.83 2.26
CA GLY A 23 11.46 2.85 1.41
C GLY A 23 11.37 3.18 -0.09
N LEU A 24 10.27 3.80 -0.52
CA LEU A 24 10.03 4.15 -1.93
C LEU A 24 10.66 5.49 -2.34
N ALA A 25 11.15 6.31 -1.40
CA ALA A 25 11.62 7.67 -1.64
C ALA A 25 12.76 7.76 -2.67
N ALA A 26 13.58 6.71 -2.80
CA ALA A 26 14.68 6.67 -3.77
C ALA A 26 14.22 6.45 -5.22
N LEU A 27 12.99 5.96 -5.44
CA LEU A 27 12.50 5.59 -6.77
C LEU A 27 11.88 6.77 -7.54
N GLY A 28 11.40 7.79 -6.84
CA GLY A 28 10.62 8.85 -7.46
C GLY A 28 9.99 9.82 -6.48
N THR A 29 9.05 10.63 -6.99
CA THR A 29 8.26 11.55 -6.18
C THR A 29 7.16 10.74 -5.48
N VAL A 30 7.30 10.52 -4.17
CA VAL A 30 6.33 9.77 -3.37
C VAL A 30 5.28 10.72 -2.80
N ILE A 31 4.01 10.49 -3.14
CA ILE A 31 2.87 11.21 -2.60
C ILE A 31 2.06 10.26 -1.74
N VAL A 32 1.75 10.67 -0.51
CA VAL A 32 0.88 9.89 0.39
C VAL A 32 -0.53 10.43 0.32
N LEU A 33 -1.50 9.56 0.05
CA LEU A 33 -2.93 9.85 0.19
C LEU A 33 -3.61 8.64 0.85
N ALA A 34 -4.06 8.82 2.08
CA ALA A 34 -4.62 7.76 2.90
C ALA A 34 -5.86 8.25 3.67
N PRO A 35 -6.72 7.33 4.14
CA PRO A 35 -7.89 7.70 4.93
C PRO A 35 -7.52 8.24 6.32
N GLU A 36 -8.40 9.05 6.90
CA GLU A 36 -8.22 9.63 8.24
C GLU A 36 -8.25 8.62 9.39
N ARG A 37 -8.91 7.48 9.16
CA ARG A 37 -9.16 6.44 10.17
C ARG A 37 -8.83 5.08 9.60
N ASN A 38 -8.74 4.09 10.49
CA ASN A 38 -8.61 2.70 10.10
C ASN A 38 -9.91 2.19 9.43
N TRP A 39 -9.75 1.48 8.31
CA TRP A 39 -10.78 0.86 7.47
C TRP A 39 -10.56 -0.66 7.31
N SER A 40 -9.75 -1.28 8.17
CA SER A 40 -9.51 -2.72 8.14
C SER A 40 -10.85 -3.49 8.15
N ALA A 41 -10.91 -4.58 7.37
CA ALA A 41 -12.09 -5.42 7.18
C ALA A 41 -13.31 -4.78 6.46
N THR A 42 -13.15 -3.64 5.79
CA THR A 42 -14.24 -3.01 5.00
C THR A 42 -14.24 -3.30 3.49
N SER A 43 -13.32 -4.14 3.00
CA SER A 43 -13.19 -4.52 1.58
C SER A 43 -13.17 -3.30 0.63
N HIS A 44 -13.81 -3.40 -0.53
CA HIS A 44 -13.92 -2.36 -1.57
C HIS A 44 -14.99 -1.30 -1.28
N ALA A 45 -14.94 -0.68 -0.11
CA ALA A 45 -15.86 0.40 0.20
C ALA A 45 -15.62 1.59 -0.75
N LYS A 46 -16.69 2.17 -1.32
CA LYS A 46 -16.66 3.46 -2.06
C LYS A 46 -17.66 4.42 -1.46
N THR A 47 -17.26 5.66 -1.23
CA THR A 47 -18.13 6.67 -0.63
C THR A 47 -18.94 7.37 -1.73
N MET A 48 -20.23 7.02 -1.85
CA MET A 48 -21.14 7.59 -2.85
C MET A 48 -22.17 8.58 -2.28
N HIS A 49 -22.34 8.63 -0.95
CA HIS A 49 -23.44 9.33 -0.28
C HIS A 49 -23.05 10.69 0.31
N LYS A 50 -21.77 11.08 0.24
CA LYS A 50 -21.25 12.35 0.78
C LYS A 50 -20.06 12.83 -0.05
N PRO A 51 -19.79 14.14 -0.10
CA PRO A 51 -18.57 14.66 -0.71
C PRO A 51 -17.33 14.17 0.05
N LEU A 52 -16.25 13.94 -0.68
CA LEU A 52 -14.95 13.60 -0.13
C LEU A 52 -14.20 14.88 0.24
N ARG A 53 -13.63 14.92 1.46
CA ARG A 53 -12.74 15.99 1.92
C ARG A 53 -11.30 15.52 1.79
N LEU A 54 -10.43 16.44 1.41
CA LEU A 54 -8.98 16.26 1.36
C LEU A 54 -8.34 17.34 2.22
N GLN A 55 -7.37 16.96 3.05
CA GLN A 55 -6.62 17.88 3.89
C GLN A 55 -5.13 17.49 3.90
N THR A 56 -4.25 18.48 4.01
CA THR A 56 -2.82 18.24 4.22
C THR A 56 -2.56 17.96 5.70
N VAL A 57 -1.76 16.95 5.98
CA VAL A 57 -1.34 16.55 7.33
C VAL A 57 0.18 16.33 7.36
N MET A 58 0.75 16.32 8.56
CA MET A 58 2.17 16.02 8.77
C MET A 58 2.33 14.58 9.27
N LEU A 59 3.22 13.82 8.64
CA LEU A 59 3.63 12.50 9.10
C LEU A 59 4.65 12.61 10.25
N ALA A 60 4.91 11.49 10.93
CA ALA A 60 5.83 11.46 12.07
C ALA A 60 7.29 11.79 11.72
N ASP A 61 7.69 11.70 10.45
CA ASP A 61 9.00 12.13 9.96
C ASP A 61 9.05 13.62 9.55
N GLY A 62 7.97 14.37 9.78
CA GLY A 62 7.88 15.79 9.45
C GLY A 62 7.63 16.08 7.97
N SER A 63 7.24 15.09 7.17
CA SER A 63 6.83 15.29 5.79
C SER A 63 5.33 15.51 5.63
N GLU A 64 4.94 16.12 4.52
CA GLU A 64 3.53 16.31 4.17
C GLU A 64 2.90 15.03 3.58
N ALA A 65 1.62 14.84 3.90
CA ALA A 65 0.75 13.83 3.32
C ALA A 65 -0.66 14.38 3.11
N TYR A 66 -1.45 13.73 2.26
CA TYR A 66 -2.86 14.01 2.10
C TYR A 66 -3.70 13.00 2.86
N CYS A 67 -4.71 13.51 3.55
CA CYS A 67 -5.66 12.74 4.32
C CYS A 67 -7.06 12.92 3.74
N SER A 68 -7.77 11.82 3.51
CA SER A 68 -9.13 11.84 2.99
C SER A 68 -10.18 11.34 3.98
N SER A 69 -11.38 11.93 3.92
CA SER A 69 -12.57 11.41 4.61
C SER A 69 -13.24 10.21 3.90
N GLY A 70 -12.67 9.79 2.77
CA GLY A 70 -13.12 8.65 1.96
C GLY A 70 -12.53 7.32 2.43
N SER A 71 -12.86 6.27 1.67
CA SER A 71 -12.26 4.95 1.84
C SER A 71 -10.84 4.88 1.24
N PRO A 72 -10.11 3.79 1.48
CA PRO A 72 -8.83 3.53 0.81
C PRO A 72 -8.95 3.52 -0.73
N THR A 73 -10.02 2.94 -1.28
CA THR A 73 -10.22 2.94 -2.75
C THR A 73 -10.62 4.30 -3.28
N ASP A 74 -11.35 5.10 -2.50
CA ASP A 74 -11.64 6.51 -2.83
C ASP A 74 -10.33 7.31 -2.93
N CYS A 75 -9.35 7.05 -2.04
CA CYS A 75 -8.02 7.67 -2.09
C CYS A 75 -7.31 7.40 -3.43
N VAL A 76 -7.31 6.14 -3.89
CA VAL A 76 -6.74 5.78 -5.19
C VAL A 76 -7.50 6.42 -6.34
N ALA A 77 -8.84 6.45 -6.28
CA ALA A 77 -9.66 7.05 -7.32
C ALA A 77 -9.45 8.58 -7.42
N LEU A 78 -9.30 9.27 -6.29
CA LEU A 78 -8.98 10.71 -6.26
C LEU A 78 -7.62 11.00 -6.88
N ALA A 79 -6.60 10.19 -6.55
CA ALA A 79 -5.27 10.32 -7.14
C ALA A 79 -5.30 10.07 -8.66
N ALA A 80 -6.01 9.02 -9.10
CA ALA A 80 -6.20 8.71 -10.52
C ALA A 80 -6.94 9.83 -11.29
N ALA A 81 -7.81 10.59 -10.60
CA ALA A 81 -8.50 11.74 -11.17
C ALA A 81 -7.61 13.01 -11.25
N GLY A 82 -6.34 12.93 -10.84
CA GLY A 82 -5.39 14.04 -10.93
C GLY A 82 -5.52 15.09 -9.82
N VAL A 83 -6.24 14.80 -8.73
CA VAL A 83 -6.44 15.74 -7.61
C VAL A 83 -5.11 16.14 -6.94
N LEU A 84 -4.08 15.30 -7.08
CA LEU A 84 -2.73 15.52 -6.55
C LEU A 84 -1.80 16.23 -7.55
N GLY A 85 -2.33 16.79 -8.63
CA GLY A 85 -1.57 17.51 -9.67
C GLY A 85 -0.93 16.61 -10.73
N ALA A 86 -0.85 15.30 -10.50
CA ALA A 86 -0.41 14.30 -11.47
C ALA A 86 -1.13 12.97 -11.24
N VAL A 87 -1.25 12.17 -12.31
CA VAL A 87 -1.68 10.77 -12.21
C VAL A 87 -0.47 9.93 -11.82
N PRO A 88 -0.57 9.04 -10.81
CA PRO A 88 0.54 8.18 -10.40
C PRO A 88 1.00 7.20 -11.50
N ASP A 89 2.32 7.00 -11.59
CA ASP A 89 2.94 5.96 -12.44
C ASP A 89 2.92 4.57 -11.76
N LEU A 90 2.80 4.55 -10.43
CA LEU A 90 2.72 3.34 -9.60
C LEU A 90 1.89 3.63 -8.35
N VAL A 91 1.05 2.68 -7.94
CA VAL A 91 0.36 2.69 -6.66
C VAL A 91 0.87 1.56 -5.77
N VAL A 92 1.34 1.90 -4.57
CA VAL A 92 1.77 0.93 -3.55
C VAL A 92 0.92 1.09 -2.30
N SER A 93 0.22 0.02 -1.92
CA SER A 93 -0.72 -0.03 -0.81
C SER A 93 -0.15 -0.85 0.34
N GLY A 94 -0.14 -0.29 1.55
CA GLY A 94 0.36 -0.95 2.77
C GLY A 94 1.24 -0.03 3.63
N ILE A 95 2.12 -0.56 4.47
CA ILE A 95 2.29 -1.99 4.80
C ILE A 95 1.19 -2.40 5.79
N ASN A 96 0.37 -3.37 5.41
CA ASN A 96 -0.73 -3.86 6.26
C ASN A 96 -0.24 -4.72 7.41
N ALA A 97 -0.80 -4.49 8.60
CA ALA A 97 -0.57 -5.32 9.78
C ALA A 97 -1.42 -6.59 9.73
N GLY A 98 -0.84 -7.67 9.20
CA GLY A 98 -1.49 -8.95 8.99
C GLY A 98 -1.44 -9.38 7.53
N TYR A 99 -1.21 -10.67 7.30
CA TYR A 99 -1.10 -11.20 5.96
C TYR A 99 -2.44 -11.17 5.19
N ASN A 100 -2.37 -10.98 3.87
CA ASN A 100 -3.51 -11.17 2.98
C ASN A 100 -3.27 -12.43 2.14
N LEU A 101 -3.68 -13.58 2.69
CA LEU A 101 -3.46 -14.91 2.12
C LEU A 101 -4.79 -15.59 1.80
N GLY A 102 -4.82 -16.34 0.71
CA GLY A 102 -5.99 -17.14 0.32
C GLY A 102 -7.23 -16.27 0.13
N ILE A 103 -8.34 -16.67 0.76
CA ILE A 103 -9.62 -15.94 0.66
C ILE A 103 -9.57 -14.56 1.33
N ASP A 104 -8.64 -14.30 2.25
CA ASP A 104 -8.53 -13.01 2.94
C ASP A 104 -8.22 -11.87 1.94
N VAL A 105 -7.70 -12.21 0.75
CA VAL A 105 -7.45 -11.28 -0.36
C VAL A 105 -8.74 -10.59 -0.83
N THR A 106 -9.90 -11.25 -0.81
CA THR A 106 -11.16 -10.68 -1.33
C THR A 106 -11.77 -9.60 -0.42
N TYR A 107 -11.37 -9.57 0.85
CA TYR A 107 -11.88 -8.62 1.84
C TYR A 107 -10.85 -7.59 2.29
N SER A 108 -9.63 -7.65 1.75
CA SER A 108 -8.52 -6.77 2.11
C SER A 108 -8.67 -5.38 1.51
N GLY A 109 -8.68 -4.34 2.36
CA GLY A 109 -8.62 -2.95 1.91
C GLY A 109 -7.27 -2.61 1.27
N THR A 110 -6.19 -3.21 1.76
CA THR A 110 -4.85 -3.07 1.19
C THR A 110 -4.80 -3.57 -0.26
N VAL A 111 -5.28 -4.79 -0.53
CA VAL A 111 -5.36 -5.35 -1.89
C VAL A 111 -6.36 -4.57 -2.73
N ALA A 112 -7.45 -4.11 -2.11
CA ALA A 112 -8.47 -3.35 -2.79
C ALA A 112 -7.92 -2.07 -3.46
N CYS A 113 -6.97 -1.39 -2.82
CA CYS A 113 -6.29 -0.22 -3.40
C CYS A 113 -5.47 -0.57 -4.64
N ALA A 114 -4.68 -1.66 -4.59
CA ALA A 114 -3.90 -2.12 -5.73
C ALA A 114 -4.80 -2.56 -6.90
N MET A 115 -5.96 -3.15 -6.59
CA MET A 115 -6.96 -3.49 -7.61
C MET A 115 -7.63 -2.26 -8.20
N GLU A 116 -7.98 -1.24 -7.40
CA GLU A 116 -8.51 0.02 -7.94
C GLU A 116 -7.49 0.71 -8.85
N ALA A 117 -6.20 0.69 -8.50
CA ALA A 117 -5.14 1.21 -9.37
C ALA A 117 -5.13 0.49 -10.72
N THR A 118 -5.19 -0.85 -10.68
CA THR A 118 -5.23 -1.70 -11.88
C THR A 118 -6.45 -1.40 -12.76
N ILE A 119 -7.62 -1.22 -12.16
CA ILE A 119 -8.86 -0.82 -12.85
C ILE A 119 -8.70 0.54 -13.53
N LYS A 120 -7.93 1.46 -12.93
CA LYS A 120 -7.61 2.78 -13.48
C LYS A 120 -6.44 2.79 -14.47
N GLY A 121 -5.88 1.62 -14.80
CA GLY A 121 -4.78 1.50 -15.75
C GLY A 121 -3.40 1.81 -15.17
N MET A 122 -3.28 1.92 -13.85
CA MET A 122 -2.00 2.11 -13.14
C MET A 122 -1.52 0.77 -12.56
N PRO A 123 -0.22 0.45 -12.59
CA PRO A 123 0.33 -0.69 -11.86
C PRO A 123 0.05 -0.59 -10.36
N GLY A 124 -0.38 -1.70 -9.76
CA GLY A 124 -0.72 -1.78 -8.33
C GLY A 124 0.07 -2.85 -7.59
N ILE A 125 0.62 -2.50 -6.42
CA ILE A 125 1.28 -3.42 -5.50
C ILE A 125 0.62 -3.29 -4.12
N ALA A 126 0.20 -4.41 -3.53
CA ALA A 126 -0.25 -4.49 -2.14
C ALA A 126 0.82 -5.21 -1.30
N VAL A 127 1.14 -4.66 -0.13
CA VAL A 127 2.21 -5.14 0.74
C VAL A 127 1.67 -5.37 2.15
N SER A 128 1.85 -6.60 2.64
CA SER A 128 1.33 -7.04 3.93
C SER A 128 2.41 -7.81 4.70
N THR A 129 2.40 -7.72 6.03
CA THR A 129 3.37 -8.40 6.89
C THR A 129 2.72 -9.03 8.12
N VAL A 130 3.50 -9.55 9.06
CA VAL A 130 2.99 -10.10 10.32
C VAL A 130 2.06 -9.12 11.04
N GLY A 131 1.05 -9.69 11.71
CA GLY A 131 0.13 -8.94 12.55
C GLY A 131 0.68 -8.64 13.95
N PRO A 132 -0.21 -8.27 14.88
CA PRO A 132 0.13 -8.00 16.28
C PRO A 132 0.82 -9.18 16.98
N GLY A 133 1.59 -8.90 18.04
CA GLY A 133 2.32 -9.90 18.84
C GLY A 133 3.83 -9.70 18.86
N GLN A 134 4.34 -8.79 18.03
CA GLN A 134 5.74 -8.38 18.03
C GLN A 134 6.00 -7.20 18.96
N THR A 135 7.25 -7.02 19.40
CA THR A 135 7.66 -5.80 20.08
C THR A 135 7.63 -4.62 19.09
N ALA A 136 7.56 -3.38 19.61
CA ALA A 136 7.57 -2.19 18.76
C ALA A 136 8.85 -2.08 17.90
N ALA A 137 10.01 -2.47 18.46
CA ALA A 137 11.28 -2.46 17.76
C ALA A 137 11.30 -3.48 16.62
N ASP A 138 10.82 -4.71 16.89
CA ASP A 138 10.74 -5.76 15.88
C ASP A 138 9.80 -5.36 14.75
N LEU A 139 8.63 -4.81 15.08
CA LEU A 139 7.66 -4.36 14.08
C LEU A 139 8.23 -3.25 13.19
N GLN A 140 9.01 -2.32 13.75
CA GLN A 140 9.70 -1.30 12.97
C GLN A 140 10.73 -1.90 12.00
N ALA A 141 11.53 -2.87 12.46
CA ALA A 141 12.49 -3.58 11.63
C ALA A 141 11.81 -4.36 10.50
N ILE A 142 10.68 -4.99 10.80
CA ILE A 142 9.86 -5.75 9.84
C ILE A 142 9.25 -4.81 8.80
N HIS A 143 8.68 -3.67 9.21
CA HIS A 143 8.13 -2.68 8.26
C HIS A 143 9.21 -2.12 7.34
N ARG A 144 10.39 -1.78 7.87
CA ARG A 144 11.52 -1.33 7.04
C ARG A 144 11.85 -2.36 5.96
N ARG A 145 11.92 -3.63 6.34
CA ARG A 145 12.23 -4.69 5.38
C ARG A 145 11.13 -4.91 4.34
N ALA A 146 9.88 -4.85 4.76
CA ALA A 146 8.76 -4.92 3.82
C ALA A 146 8.78 -3.76 2.83
N ALA A 147 9.18 -2.55 3.27
CA ALA A 147 9.35 -1.39 2.41
C ALA A 147 10.54 -1.54 1.45
N GLU A 148 11.66 -2.13 1.88
CA GLU A 148 12.81 -2.46 1.02
C GLU A 148 12.41 -3.43 -0.10
N ILE A 149 11.67 -4.50 0.24
CA ILE A 149 11.15 -5.45 -0.75
C ILE A 149 10.15 -4.75 -1.69
N ALA A 150 9.26 -3.91 -1.17
CA ALA A 150 8.33 -3.13 -1.96
C ALA A 150 9.06 -2.20 -2.95
N ALA A 151 10.18 -1.59 -2.54
CA ALA A 151 11.00 -0.75 -3.41
C ALA A 151 11.68 -1.56 -4.52
N GLN A 152 12.23 -2.74 -4.21
CA GLN A 152 12.81 -3.63 -5.24
C GLN A 152 11.76 -4.04 -6.27
N LEU A 153 10.56 -4.40 -5.83
CA LEU A 153 9.46 -4.74 -6.74
C LEU A 153 8.95 -3.52 -7.51
N GLY A 154 8.82 -2.37 -6.85
CA GLY A 154 8.38 -1.11 -7.44
C GLY A 154 9.32 -0.64 -8.55
N GLU A 155 10.64 -0.74 -8.35
CA GLU A 155 11.64 -0.45 -9.38
C GLU A 155 11.45 -1.34 -10.63
N GLN A 156 11.28 -2.65 -10.44
CA GLN A 156 11.05 -3.57 -11.56
C GLN A 156 9.74 -3.29 -12.29
N VAL A 157 8.68 -2.96 -11.54
CA VAL A 157 7.37 -2.61 -12.13
C VAL A 157 7.44 -1.28 -12.89
N LEU A 158 8.12 -0.27 -12.37
CA LEU A 158 8.32 1.00 -13.08
C LEU A 158 9.14 0.83 -14.35
N LEU A 159 10.14 -0.06 -14.33
CA LEU A 159 11.00 -0.32 -15.48
C LEU A 159 10.33 -1.17 -16.58
N ARG A 160 9.57 -2.20 -16.19
CA ARG A 160 9.08 -3.24 -17.10
C ARG A 160 7.56 -3.25 -17.28
N GLY A 161 6.83 -2.53 -16.43
CA GLY A 161 5.38 -2.63 -16.33
C GLY A 161 4.91 -3.96 -15.73
N LEU A 162 3.59 -4.13 -15.71
CA LEU A 162 2.91 -5.40 -15.45
C LEU A 162 2.06 -5.76 -16.68
N PRO A 163 1.76 -7.05 -16.91
CA PRO A 163 0.76 -7.43 -17.88
C PRO A 163 -0.58 -6.73 -17.60
N PRO A 164 -1.42 -6.48 -18.62
CA PRO A 164 -2.72 -5.87 -18.42
C PRO A 164 -3.55 -6.58 -17.34
N GLN A 165 -4.29 -5.81 -16.55
CA GLN A 165 -5.17 -6.32 -15.50
C GLN A 165 -4.46 -7.19 -14.44
N THR A 166 -3.18 -6.91 -14.17
CA THR A 166 -2.37 -7.63 -13.18
C THR A 166 -1.96 -6.69 -12.05
N LEU A 167 -2.09 -7.16 -10.81
CA LEU A 167 -1.54 -6.53 -9.59
C LEU A 167 -0.61 -7.51 -8.87
N LEU A 168 0.27 -6.99 -8.01
CA LEU A 168 1.10 -7.81 -7.14
C LEU A 168 0.55 -7.77 -5.70
N ASN A 169 0.23 -8.94 -5.13
CA ASN A 169 -0.06 -9.10 -3.71
C ASN A 169 1.16 -9.73 -3.02
N VAL A 170 1.82 -8.96 -2.15
CA VAL A 170 3.13 -9.29 -1.56
C VAL A 170 2.97 -9.49 -0.06
N ASN A 171 3.35 -10.66 0.43
CA ASN A 171 3.36 -10.98 1.86
C ASN A 171 4.81 -11.17 2.32
N VAL A 172 5.25 -10.36 3.28
CA VAL A 172 6.62 -10.36 3.78
C VAL A 172 6.68 -11.02 5.16
N PRO A 173 7.44 -12.10 5.35
CA PRO A 173 7.49 -12.78 6.64
C PRO A 173 8.28 -11.96 7.68
N GLY A 174 7.77 -11.90 8.90
CA GLY A 174 8.41 -11.24 10.05
C GLY A 174 9.55 -12.04 10.68
N VAL A 175 10.39 -12.67 9.86
CA VAL A 175 11.57 -13.43 10.29
C VAL A 175 12.81 -12.52 10.35
N GLU A 176 13.98 -13.01 10.76
CA GLU A 176 15.25 -12.28 10.66
C GLU A 176 15.77 -12.18 9.21
N PRO A 177 16.61 -11.19 8.83
CA PRO A 177 17.05 -11.01 7.45
C PRO A 177 17.75 -12.25 6.89
N ALA A 178 18.58 -12.90 7.73
CA ALA A 178 19.29 -14.12 7.38
C ALA A 178 18.36 -15.32 7.09
N ALA A 179 17.11 -15.28 7.54
CA ALA A 179 16.12 -16.32 7.31
C ALA A 179 15.28 -16.10 6.03
N LEU A 180 15.38 -14.94 5.37
CA LEU A 180 14.73 -14.70 4.09
C LEU A 180 15.42 -15.49 2.98
N ARG A 181 14.65 -16.33 2.26
CA ARG A 181 15.15 -17.19 1.18
C ARG A 181 14.93 -16.64 -0.22
N GLY A 182 14.57 -15.36 -0.33
CA GLY A 182 14.26 -14.68 -1.58
C GLY A 182 12.77 -14.59 -1.89
N LEU A 183 12.47 -14.22 -3.14
CA LEU A 183 11.10 -14.01 -3.65
C LEU A 183 10.57 -15.28 -4.30
N HIS A 184 9.27 -15.55 -4.14
CA HIS A 184 8.62 -16.71 -4.74
C HIS A 184 7.25 -16.33 -5.30
N ILE A 185 7.00 -16.65 -6.57
CA ILE A 185 5.67 -16.49 -7.19
C ILE A 185 4.78 -17.62 -6.67
N THR A 186 3.60 -17.26 -6.18
CA THR A 186 2.66 -18.21 -5.58
C THR A 186 1.30 -18.15 -6.25
N ARG A 187 0.44 -19.13 -5.94
CA ARG A 187 -0.98 -19.13 -6.27
C ARG A 187 -1.81 -18.88 -5.01
N ILE A 188 -3.01 -18.35 -5.17
CA ILE A 188 -3.95 -18.18 -4.06
C ILE A 188 -4.24 -19.56 -3.46
N GLY A 189 -3.93 -19.72 -2.16
CA GLY A 189 -4.20 -20.94 -1.42
C GLY A 189 -5.65 -21.01 -0.94
N SER A 190 -6.12 -22.22 -0.64
CA SER A 190 -7.37 -22.47 0.08
C SER A 190 -7.06 -22.86 1.52
N ARG A 191 -7.72 -22.25 2.52
CA ARG A 191 -7.79 -22.83 3.86
C ARG A 191 -8.77 -24.01 3.78
N GLN A 192 -8.26 -25.23 3.83
CA GLN A 192 -9.03 -26.42 4.25
C GLN A 192 -8.55 -26.81 5.64
#